data_AF-A0A386RFV0-F1
#
_entry.id   AF-A0A386RFV0-F1
#
_cell.length_a   1.000
_cell.length_b   1.000
_cell.length_c   1.000
_cell.angle_alpha   90.00
_cell.angle_beta   90.00
_cell.angle_gamma   90.00
#
_symmetry.space_group_name_H-M   'P 1'
#
loop_
_entity.id
_entity.type
_entity.pdbx_description
1 polymer ?
#
loop_
_entity_poly.entity_id
_entity_poly.type
_entity_poly.pdbx_seq_one_letter_code
_entity_poly.pdbx_strand_id
1 'polypeptide(L)'
;MFGNDRFVWNQMLAMMNERYQNNKALPFLGKFKLNYLLKPLKKEYPFLKNSDSSSLQVVNEFLTQSWKNFFQDKTGQIGKPRFHSRKYLKKSYTGKSIIKTAGKRYLKIPKLGYVKTSKTGVLQNTKIKRYTVLLEPTGKYYLSLQVEISEPEKYSLTGKRVGIDVGVADLAILSNGLKYPSFDSSYFEKKAKVWQRKYARRRHLAKLLVLQDRNKRVLCPRSLESFANWQKA
;
A
#
# COMPACT_ATOMS: atom_id res chain seq x y z
N MET A 1 -9.48 0.84 -11.17
CA MET A 1 -9.42 0.80 -9.69
C MET A 1 -8.18 1.49 -9.16
N PHE A 2 -6.96 1.10 -9.58
CA PHE A 2 -5.75 1.80 -9.17
C PHE A 2 -5.81 3.29 -9.52
N GLY A 3 -5.36 4.13 -8.58
CA GLY A 3 -5.36 5.58 -8.73
C GLY A 3 -6.67 6.30 -8.35
N ASN A 4 -7.80 5.60 -8.27
CA ASN A 4 -9.04 6.19 -7.74
C ASN A 4 -8.86 6.58 -6.26
N ASP A 5 -8.10 5.79 -5.51
CA ASP A 5 -7.76 6.07 -4.10
C ASP A 5 -7.03 7.41 -3.95
N ARG A 6 -6.08 7.71 -4.85
CA ARG A 6 -5.38 9.00 -4.89
C ARG A 6 -6.34 10.16 -5.13
N PHE A 7 -7.28 9.98 -6.06
CA PHE A 7 -8.28 11.00 -6.36
C PHE A 7 -9.15 11.30 -5.15
N VAL A 8 -9.73 10.26 -4.53
CA VAL A 8 -10.58 10.42 -3.33
C VAL A 8 -9.78 11.00 -2.17
N TRP A 9 -8.56 10.52 -1.91
CA TRP A 9 -7.68 11.07 -0.88
C TRP A 9 -7.46 12.57 -1.08
N ASN A 10 -7.08 12.99 -2.29
CA ASN A 10 -6.79 14.40 -2.56
C ASN A 10 -8.04 15.27 -2.43
N GLN A 11 -9.20 14.81 -2.92
CA GLN A 11 -10.46 15.56 -2.78
C GLN A 11 -10.85 15.76 -1.32
N MET A 12 -10.82 14.67 -0.53
CA MET A 12 -11.16 14.74 0.89
C MET A 12 -10.14 15.55 1.69
N LEU A 13 -8.84 15.41 1.37
CA LEU A 13 -7.79 16.19 2.00
C LEU A 13 -7.90 17.69 1.69
N ALA A 14 -8.24 18.08 0.45
CA ALA A 14 -8.46 19.48 0.08
C ALA A 14 -9.56 20.11 0.93
N MET A 15 -10.73 19.47 0.99
CA MET A 15 -11.85 19.89 1.82
C MET A 15 -11.48 20.00 3.31
N MET A 16 -10.75 19.02 3.84
CA MET A 16 -10.32 19.05 5.24
C MET A 16 -9.27 20.13 5.51
N ASN A 17 -8.41 20.43 4.53
CA ASN A 17 -7.44 21.52 4.62
C ASN A 17 -8.13 22.88 4.66
N GLU A 18 -9.12 23.11 3.80
CA GLU A 18 -9.93 24.35 3.79
C GLU A 18 -10.66 24.53 5.11
N ARG A 19 -11.33 23.47 5.60
CA ARG A 19 -12.00 23.50 6.91
C ARG A 19 -11.04 23.85 8.05
N TYR A 20 -9.84 23.28 8.03
CA TYR A 20 -8.82 23.53 9.05
C TYR A 20 -8.23 24.95 8.94
N GLN A 21 -8.07 25.49 7.74
CA GLN A 21 -7.62 26.87 7.51
C GLN A 21 -8.66 27.88 7.97
N ASN A 22 -9.94 27.63 7.67
CA ASN A 22 -11.04 28.53 8.02
C ASN A 22 -11.29 28.58 9.54
N ASN A 23 -11.29 27.43 10.22
CA ASN A 23 -11.45 27.40 11.66
C ASN A 23 -10.80 26.16 12.29
N LYS A 24 -9.70 26.39 13.00
CA LYS A 24 -8.92 25.35 13.69
C LYS A 24 -9.65 24.75 14.91
N ALA A 25 -10.62 25.45 15.48
CA ALA A 25 -11.41 24.99 16.62
C ALA A 25 -12.59 24.08 16.21
N LEU A 26 -12.88 23.96 14.91
CA LEU A 26 -13.95 23.07 14.46
C LEU A 26 -13.65 21.61 14.80
N PRO A 27 -14.67 20.84 15.20
CA PRO A 27 -14.49 19.42 15.44
C PRO A 27 -14.07 18.72 14.14
N PHE A 28 -13.08 17.85 14.29
CA PHE A 28 -12.53 17.06 13.21
C PHE A 28 -13.58 16.11 12.62
N LEU A 29 -13.62 15.99 11.29
CA LEU A 29 -14.54 15.08 10.61
C LEU A 29 -14.06 13.63 10.74
N GLY A 30 -14.81 12.83 11.49
CA GLY A 30 -14.56 11.40 11.58
C GLY A 30 -14.84 10.64 10.29
N LYS A 31 -14.31 9.41 10.19
CA LYS A 31 -14.43 8.52 9.04
C LYS A 31 -15.86 8.35 8.51
N PHE A 32 -16.86 8.29 9.39
CA PHE A 32 -18.25 8.08 8.99
C PHE A 32 -18.81 9.29 8.23
N LYS A 33 -18.51 10.51 8.69
CA LYS A 33 -18.89 11.76 8.00
C LYS A 33 -18.26 11.83 6.61
N LEU A 34 -16.97 11.50 6.49
CA LEU A 34 -16.28 11.44 5.20
C LEU A 34 -16.87 10.35 4.28
N ASN A 35 -17.32 9.22 4.84
CA ASN A 35 -17.94 8.15 4.06
C ASN A 35 -19.30 8.55 3.48
N TYR A 36 -20.07 9.41 4.16
CA TYR A 36 -21.32 9.95 3.59
C TYR A 36 -21.08 10.76 2.32
N LEU A 37 -19.95 11.48 2.25
CA LEU A 37 -19.54 12.28 1.09
C LEU A 37 -19.16 11.43 -0.13
N LEU A 38 -18.89 10.13 0.03
CA LEU A 38 -18.61 9.25 -1.10
C LEU A 38 -19.81 9.06 -2.03
N LYS A 39 -21.05 9.17 -1.52
CA LYS A 39 -22.27 9.06 -2.35
C LYS A 39 -22.38 10.20 -3.36
N PRO A 40 -22.39 11.49 -2.96
CA PRO A 40 -22.42 12.60 -3.92
C PRO A 40 -21.17 12.59 -4.82
N LEU A 41 -19.98 12.30 -4.28
CA LEU A 41 -18.76 12.23 -5.09
C LEU A 41 -18.86 11.18 -6.22
N LYS A 42 -19.55 10.06 -6.01
CA LYS A 42 -19.80 9.06 -7.06
C LYS A 42 -20.87 9.48 -8.08
N LYS A 43 -21.74 10.43 -7.74
CA LYS A 43 -22.69 11.02 -8.70
C LYS A 43 -21.94 11.98 -9.63
N GLU A 44 -21.11 12.84 -9.05
CA GLU A 44 -20.28 13.81 -9.78
C GLU A 44 -19.18 13.13 -10.62
N TYR A 45 -18.58 12.06 -10.08
CA TYR A 45 -17.51 11.31 -10.74
C TYR A 45 -17.91 9.83 -10.95
N PRO A 46 -18.66 9.51 -12.03
CA PRO A 46 -19.18 8.16 -12.28
C PRO A 46 -18.11 7.06 -12.32
N PHE A 47 -16.88 7.36 -12.75
CA PHE A 47 -15.79 6.38 -12.81
C PHE A 47 -15.44 5.76 -11.46
N LEU A 48 -15.80 6.41 -10.34
CA LEU A 48 -15.62 5.86 -8.99
C LEU A 48 -16.54 4.66 -8.70
N LYS A 49 -17.61 4.45 -9.50
CA LYS A 49 -18.50 3.28 -9.38
C LYS A 49 -17.83 1.98 -9.84
N ASN A 50 -16.74 2.09 -10.61
CA ASN A 50 -15.91 0.95 -11.03
C ASN A 50 -15.04 0.42 -9.87
N SER A 51 -14.80 1.25 -8.85
CA SER A 51 -14.13 0.82 -7.62
C SER A 51 -15.12 0.21 -6.63
N ASP A 52 -14.59 -0.67 -5.78
CA ASP A 52 -15.30 -1.20 -4.63
C ASP A 52 -15.59 -0.04 -3.67
N SER A 53 -16.82 0.04 -3.16
CA SER A 53 -17.17 1.06 -2.17
C SER A 53 -16.33 0.91 -0.90
N SER A 54 -16.01 -0.33 -0.53
CA SER A 54 -15.22 -0.61 0.67
C SER A 54 -13.80 -0.06 0.54
N SER A 55 -13.21 -0.04 -0.66
CA SER A 55 -11.87 0.49 -0.87
C SER A 55 -11.81 1.99 -0.68
N LEU A 56 -12.81 2.73 -1.18
CA LEU A 56 -12.89 4.18 -0.99
C LEU A 56 -13.10 4.56 0.48
N GLN A 57 -13.83 3.73 1.24
CA GLN A 57 -13.97 3.93 2.69
C GLN A 57 -12.65 3.70 3.43
N VAL A 58 -11.83 2.73 2.99
CA VAL A 58 -10.49 2.49 3.56
C VAL A 58 -9.58 3.71 3.33
N VAL A 59 -9.70 4.39 2.19
CA VAL A 59 -8.98 5.66 1.92
C VAL A 59 -9.36 6.72 2.95
N ASN A 60 -10.65 6.91 3.22
CA ASN A 60 -11.12 7.83 4.25
C ASN A 60 -10.67 7.43 5.66
N GLU A 61 -10.61 6.13 5.97
CA GLU A 61 -10.06 5.63 7.25
C GLU A 61 -8.59 6.01 7.41
N PHE A 62 -7.76 5.81 6.38
CA PHE A 62 -6.35 6.20 6.42
C PHE A 62 -6.18 7.72 6.53
N LEU A 63 -7.01 8.51 5.84
CA LEU A 63 -6.95 9.97 5.94
C LEU A 63 -7.32 10.44 7.35
N THR A 64 -8.41 9.90 7.90
CA THR A 64 -8.87 10.17 9.27
C THR A 64 -7.78 9.83 10.28
N GLN A 65 -7.14 8.66 10.13
CA GLN A 65 -6.06 8.21 11.01
C GLN A 65 -4.83 9.11 10.89
N SER A 66 -4.47 9.54 9.67
CA SER A 66 -3.31 10.41 9.45
C SER A 66 -3.46 11.76 10.15
N TRP A 67 -4.65 12.35 10.08
CA TRP A 67 -4.99 13.55 10.83
C TRP A 67 -5.04 13.32 12.33
N LYS A 68 -5.62 12.20 12.78
CA LYS A 68 -5.61 11.84 14.21
C LYS A 68 -4.18 11.76 14.74
N ASN A 69 -3.28 11.12 14.01
CA ASN A 69 -1.86 11.05 14.36
C ASN A 69 -1.23 12.44 14.42
N PHE A 70 -1.50 13.32 13.44
CA PHE A 70 -1.03 14.70 13.45
C PHE A 70 -1.49 15.48 14.69
N PHE A 71 -2.76 15.37 15.09
CA PHE A 71 -3.28 16.08 16.27
C PHE A 71 -2.84 15.48 17.60
N GLN A 72 -2.56 14.17 17.64
CA GLN A 72 -2.12 13.47 18.86
C GLN A 72 -0.61 13.58 19.07
N ASP A 73 0.15 13.97 18.04
CA ASP A 73 1.58 14.07 18.15
C ASP A 73 2.01 15.26 19.00
N LYS A 74 2.65 14.96 20.13
CA LYS A 74 3.24 15.96 21.02
C LYS A 74 4.69 16.27 20.66
N THR A 75 5.33 15.44 19.83
CA THR A 75 6.75 15.55 19.49
C THR A 75 7.01 16.50 18.31
N GLY A 76 5.97 16.81 17.53
CA GLY A 76 6.08 17.64 16.32
C GLY A 76 6.73 16.92 15.13
N GLN A 77 7.01 15.62 15.22
CA GLN A 77 7.63 14.83 14.17
C GLN A 77 6.64 14.44 13.07
N ILE A 78 5.37 14.27 13.42
CA ILE A 78 4.31 13.89 12.50
C ILE A 78 3.79 15.14 11.81
N GLY A 79 4.15 15.29 10.54
CA GLY A 79 3.62 16.36 9.70
C GLY A 79 2.16 16.15 9.28
N LYS A 80 1.51 17.25 8.89
CA LYS A 80 0.17 17.26 8.30
C LYS A 80 0.08 16.31 7.08
N PRO A 81 -1.07 15.62 6.87
CA PRO A 81 -1.27 14.78 5.68
C PRO A 81 -1.05 15.55 4.37
N ARG A 82 -0.36 14.91 3.42
CA ARG A 82 0.03 15.53 2.14
C ARG A 82 -0.78 14.98 0.97
N PHE A 83 -0.91 15.78 -0.08
CA PHE A 83 -1.51 15.34 -1.34
C PHE A 83 -0.67 14.25 -1.99
N HIS A 84 -1.34 13.23 -2.54
CA HIS A 84 -0.69 12.18 -3.30
C HIS A 84 -0.46 12.61 -4.76
N SER A 85 0.79 12.50 -5.21
CA SER A 85 1.19 12.85 -6.56
C SER A 85 0.78 11.80 -7.59
N ARG A 86 0.48 12.24 -8.82
CA ARG A 86 0.32 11.32 -9.96
C ARG A 86 1.65 10.69 -10.40
N LYS A 87 2.78 11.36 -10.13
CA LYS A 87 4.13 10.92 -10.53
C LYS A 87 4.54 9.60 -9.86
N TYR A 88 3.99 9.32 -8.68
CA TYR A 88 4.28 8.14 -7.88
C TYR A 88 2.97 7.42 -7.55
N LEU A 89 2.26 7.01 -8.59
CA LEU A 89 0.97 6.35 -8.44
C LEU A 89 1.15 5.01 -7.73
N LYS A 90 0.48 4.86 -6.58
CA LYS A 90 0.35 3.57 -5.90
C LYS A 90 -0.46 2.62 -6.79
N LYS A 91 0.18 1.60 -7.36
CA LYS A 91 -0.47 0.57 -8.18
C LYS A 91 -1.10 -0.53 -7.32
N SER A 92 -1.78 -0.13 -6.26
CA SER A 92 -2.51 -1.04 -5.38
C SER A 92 -3.75 -0.36 -4.84
N TYR A 93 -4.76 -1.14 -4.47
CA TYR A 93 -5.85 -0.66 -3.63
C TYR A 93 -6.16 -1.68 -2.54
N THR A 94 -6.67 -1.18 -1.41
CA THR A 94 -7.05 -2.02 -0.26
C THR A 94 -8.55 -1.90 -0.05
N GLY A 95 -9.24 -3.02 0.03
CA GLY A 95 -10.65 -3.10 0.40
C GLY A 95 -10.85 -3.85 1.72
N LYS A 96 -12.06 -3.72 2.28
CA LYS A 96 -12.50 -4.38 3.52
C LYS A 96 -13.84 -5.12 3.36
N SER A 97 -14.32 -5.27 2.13
CA SER A 97 -15.50 -6.05 1.81
C SER A 97 -15.24 -7.55 2.02
N ILE A 98 -16.32 -8.30 2.22
CA ILE A 98 -16.27 -9.75 2.35
C ILE A 98 -15.75 -10.37 1.05
N ILE A 99 -14.70 -11.20 1.17
CA ILE A 99 -14.22 -12.08 0.10
C ILE A 99 -14.73 -13.49 0.39
N LYS A 100 -15.21 -14.18 -0.65
CA LYS A 100 -15.64 -15.57 -0.56
C LYS A 100 -14.64 -16.48 -1.25
N THR A 101 -14.33 -17.61 -0.62
CA THR A 101 -13.62 -18.71 -1.27
C THR A 101 -14.62 -19.43 -2.18
N ALA A 102 -14.40 -19.36 -3.49
CA ALA A 102 -15.27 -19.96 -4.50
C ALA A 102 -14.81 -21.36 -4.93
N GLY A 103 -13.58 -21.74 -4.61
CA GLY A 103 -13.02 -23.07 -4.88
C GLY A 103 -11.56 -23.18 -4.43
N LYS A 104 -10.91 -24.32 -4.72
CA LYS A 104 -9.53 -24.66 -4.28
C LYS A 104 -8.46 -23.61 -4.63
N ARG A 105 -8.72 -22.82 -5.68
CA ARG A 105 -7.82 -21.79 -6.22
C ARG A 105 -8.58 -20.55 -6.71
N TYR A 106 -9.78 -20.29 -6.18
CA TYR A 106 -10.60 -19.18 -6.65
C TYR A 106 -11.15 -18.38 -5.49
N LEU A 107 -10.97 -17.06 -5.55
CA LEU A 107 -11.56 -16.10 -4.63
C LEU A 107 -12.50 -15.17 -5.39
N LYS A 108 -13.67 -14.88 -4.81
CA LYS A 108 -14.59 -13.88 -5.34
C LYS A 108 -14.31 -12.54 -4.67
N ILE A 109 -13.78 -11.60 -5.44
CA ILE A 109 -13.44 -10.24 -5.00
C ILE A 109 -14.49 -9.27 -5.56
N PRO A 110 -14.99 -8.30 -4.77
CA PRO A 110 -15.94 -7.32 -5.28
C PRO A 110 -15.38 -6.52 -6.46
N LYS A 111 -16.25 -6.27 -7.46
CA LYS A 111 -15.95 -5.63 -8.75
C LYS A 111 -14.99 -6.38 -9.68
N LEU A 112 -14.06 -7.18 -9.16
CA LEU A 112 -13.16 -8.00 -9.97
C LEU A 112 -13.72 -9.38 -10.31
N GLY A 113 -14.72 -9.87 -9.57
CA GLY A 113 -15.32 -11.19 -9.81
C GLY A 113 -14.43 -12.33 -9.29
N TYR A 114 -14.39 -13.44 -10.03
CA TYR A 114 -13.63 -14.63 -9.66
C TYR A 114 -12.17 -14.49 -10.09
N VAL A 115 -11.26 -14.53 -9.13
CA VAL A 115 -9.81 -14.40 -9.34
C VAL A 115 -9.14 -15.72 -8.97
N LYS A 116 -8.33 -16.24 -9.90
CA LYS A 116 -7.52 -17.45 -9.68
C LYS A 116 -6.33 -17.12 -8.78
N THR A 117 -6.11 -17.92 -7.75
CA THR A 117 -5.02 -17.77 -6.77
C THR A 117 -4.20 -19.07 -6.65
N SER A 118 -3.05 -19.01 -5.98
CA SER A 118 -2.14 -20.15 -5.84
C SER A 118 -2.70 -21.25 -4.93
N LYS A 119 -3.19 -20.88 -3.74
CA LYS A 119 -3.79 -21.78 -2.73
C LYS A 119 -4.83 -21.02 -1.92
N THR A 120 -6.01 -21.60 -1.69
CA THR A 120 -7.04 -21.05 -0.77
C THR A 120 -7.25 -21.91 0.48
N GLY A 121 -6.59 -23.06 0.61
CA GLY A 121 -6.79 -23.99 1.73
C GLY A 121 -6.51 -23.36 3.11
N VAL A 122 -5.50 -22.50 3.21
CA VAL A 122 -5.14 -21.80 4.47
C VAL A 122 -6.22 -20.79 4.91
N LEU A 123 -7.17 -20.46 4.03
CA LEU A 123 -8.26 -19.53 4.34
C LEU A 123 -9.49 -20.23 4.93
N GLN A 124 -9.48 -21.56 5.06
CA GLN A 124 -10.56 -22.30 5.70
C GLN A 124 -10.70 -21.88 7.16
N ASN A 125 -11.94 -21.66 7.62
CA ASN A 125 -12.27 -21.24 8.99
C ASN A 125 -11.61 -19.93 9.47
N THR A 126 -11.20 -19.06 8.53
CA THR A 126 -10.59 -17.77 8.88
C THR A 126 -11.46 -16.60 8.47
N LYS A 127 -11.33 -15.47 9.18
CA LYS A 127 -12.05 -14.24 8.86
C LYS A 127 -11.12 -13.24 8.17
N ILE A 128 -11.37 -13.01 6.88
CA ILE A 128 -10.62 -12.00 6.11
C ILE A 128 -11.13 -10.60 6.51
N LYS A 129 -10.25 -9.78 7.10
CA LYS A 129 -10.55 -8.39 7.50
C LYS A 129 -10.33 -7.39 6.37
N ARG A 130 -9.23 -7.55 5.62
CA ARG A 130 -8.88 -6.68 4.51
C ARG A 130 -8.20 -7.47 3.40
N TYR A 131 -8.26 -6.92 2.20
CA TYR A 131 -7.53 -7.43 1.06
C TYR A 131 -6.88 -6.29 0.31
N THR A 132 -5.69 -6.54 -0.22
CA THR A 132 -4.94 -5.59 -1.04
C THR A 132 -4.60 -6.24 -2.35
N VAL A 133 -5.06 -5.65 -3.45
CA VAL A 133 -4.64 -6.03 -4.80
C VAL A 133 -3.51 -5.08 -5.17
N LEU A 134 -2.36 -5.64 -5.55
CA LEU A 134 -1.15 -4.91 -5.94
C LEU A 134 -0.73 -5.35 -7.35
N LEU A 135 -0.27 -4.40 -8.16
CA LEU A 135 0.44 -4.64 -9.41
C LEU A 135 1.90 -4.25 -9.24
N GLU A 136 2.78 -5.23 -9.39
CA GLU A 136 4.22 -5.02 -9.38
C GLU A 136 4.72 -4.41 -10.71
N PRO A 137 5.89 -3.74 -10.70
CA PRO A 137 6.55 -3.28 -11.92
C PRO A 137 6.88 -4.39 -12.93
N THR A 138 6.95 -5.65 -12.47
CA THR A 138 7.12 -6.85 -13.29
C THR A 138 5.88 -7.17 -14.14
N GLY A 139 4.74 -6.52 -13.89
CA GLY A 139 3.45 -6.80 -14.52
C GLY A 139 2.63 -7.85 -13.78
N LYS A 140 3.15 -8.43 -12.70
CA LYS A 140 2.47 -9.46 -11.91
C LYS A 140 1.49 -8.84 -10.91
N TYR A 141 0.32 -9.46 -10.78
CA TYR A 141 -0.67 -9.10 -9.79
C TYR A 141 -0.52 -9.97 -8.53
N TYR A 142 -0.58 -9.33 -7.37
CA TYR A 142 -0.56 -9.98 -6.07
C TYR A 142 -1.81 -9.63 -5.29
N LEU A 143 -2.31 -10.60 -4.54
CA LEU A 143 -3.39 -10.44 -3.58
C LEU A 143 -2.87 -10.73 -2.18
N SER A 144 -2.79 -9.69 -1.36
CA SER A 144 -2.46 -9.82 0.07
C SER A 144 -3.74 -9.82 0.88
N LEU A 145 -3.89 -10.77 1.80
CA LEU A 145 -5.05 -10.89 2.67
C LEU A 145 -4.63 -10.63 4.12
N GLN A 146 -5.34 -9.73 4.79
CA GLN A 146 -5.23 -9.55 6.23
C GLN A 146 -6.33 -10.39 6.87
N VAL A 147 -5.92 -11.40 7.63
CA VAL A 147 -6.78 -12.45 8.16
C VAL A 147 -6.69 -12.44 9.68
N GLU A 148 -7.84 -12.59 10.34
CA GLU A 148 -7.93 -12.87 11.75
C GLU A 148 -7.93 -14.39 11.95
N ILE A 149 -7.00 -14.86 12.76
CA ILE A 149 -6.78 -16.26 13.11
C ILE A 149 -7.06 -16.37 14.62
N SER A 150 -7.59 -17.51 15.06
CA SER A 150 -7.69 -17.84 16.49
C SER A 150 -6.31 -17.77 17.16
N GLU A 151 -6.29 -17.61 18.48
CA GLU A 151 -5.02 -17.63 19.21
C GLU A 151 -4.22 -18.87 18.83
N PRO A 152 -2.91 -18.73 18.55
CA PRO A 152 -2.07 -19.88 18.27
C PRO A 152 -2.05 -20.78 19.51
N GLU A 153 -1.97 -22.09 19.29
CA GLU A 153 -1.78 -23.05 20.38
C GLU A 153 -0.54 -22.67 21.18
N LYS A 154 -0.75 -22.33 22.46
CA LYS A 154 0.33 -22.02 23.38
C LYS A 154 0.92 -23.34 23.84
N TYR A 155 2.19 -23.59 23.50
CA TYR A 155 2.93 -24.71 24.05
C TYR A 155 3.13 -24.51 25.56
N SER A 156 3.20 -25.62 26.31
CA SER A 156 3.50 -25.58 27.75
C SER A 156 4.88 -24.95 27.99
N LEU A 157 4.95 -24.07 28.98
CA LEU A 157 6.21 -23.42 29.36
C LEU A 157 7.17 -24.47 29.93
N THR A 158 8.41 -24.49 29.44
CA THR A 158 9.44 -25.45 29.86
C THR A 158 10.14 -25.09 31.17
N GLY A 159 9.77 -23.96 31.80
CA GLY A 159 10.43 -23.42 33.01
C GLY A 159 11.83 -22.83 32.79
N LYS A 160 12.43 -23.03 31.62
CA LYS A 160 13.75 -22.50 31.27
C LYS A 160 13.67 -21.00 30.94
N ARG A 161 14.64 -20.22 31.42
CA ARG A 161 14.82 -18.81 31.06
C ARG A 161 16.09 -18.67 30.23
N VAL A 162 16.01 -17.94 29.12
CA VAL A 162 17.15 -17.67 28.24
C VAL A 162 17.21 -16.16 28.02
N GLY A 163 18.34 -15.55 28.38
CA GLY A 163 18.63 -14.17 28.03
C GLY A 163 19.01 -14.09 26.55
N ILE A 164 18.47 -13.09 25.84
CA ILE A 164 18.79 -12.83 24.44
C ILE A 164 19.53 -11.50 24.39
N ASP A 165 20.79 -11.53 23.99
CA ASP A 165 21.57 -10.33 23.67
C ASP A 165 21.65 -10.16 22.16
N VAL A 166 21.36 -8.96 21.64
CA VAL A 166 21.27 -8.67 20.21
C VAL A 166 22.45 -7.78 19.83
N GLY A 167 23.33 -8.30 18.99
CA GLY A 167 24.59 -7.64 18.62
C GLY A 167 24.70 -7.27 17.14
N VAL A 168 25.85 -6.69 16.78
CA VAL A 168 26.21 -6.39 15.39
C VAL A 168 26.97 -7.54 14.74
N ALA A 169 27.89 -8.18 15.47
CA ALA A 169 28.66 -9.33 14.97
C ALA A 169 27.79 -10.60 14.88
N ASP A 170 27.03 -10.87 15.94
CA ASP A 170 26.03 -11.93 16.01
C ASP A 170 24.64 -11.31 16.16
N LEU A 171 23.67 -11.75 15.37
CA LEU A 171 22.27 -11.28 15.42
C LEU A 171 21.67 -11.50 16.80
N ALA A 172 21.93 -12.66 17.40
CA ALA A 172 21.47 -12.98 18.74
C ALA A 172 22.40 -13.97 19.43
N ILE A 173 22.79 -13.66 20.66
CA ILE A 173 23.52 -14.55 21.56
C ILE A 173 22.59 -14.94 22.69
N LEU A 174 22.42 -16.24 22.88
CA LEU A 174 21.60 -16.80 23.94
C LEU A 174 22.47 -17.15 25.15
N SER A 175 21.96 -16.92 26.36
CA SER A 175 22.65 -17.28 27.61
C SER A 175 22.93 -18.79 27.77
N ASN A 176 22.33 -19.63 26.91
CA ASN A 176 22.59 -21.07 26.85
C ASN A 176 23.76 -21.44 25.90
N GLY A 177 24.49 -20.44 25.39
CA GLY A 177 25.67 -20.62 24.54
C GLY A 177 25.38 -20.69 23.04
N LEU A 178 24.11 -20.71 22.62
CA LEU A 178 23.76 -20.66 21.19
C LEU A 178 23.96 -19.26 20.62
N LYS A 179 24.61 -19.19 19.45
CA LYS A 179 24.83 -17.94 18.72
C LYS A 179 24.20 -18.02 17.34
N TYR A 180 23.46 -16.97 16.99
CA TYR A 180 22.89 -16.77 15.66
C TYR A 180 23.71 -15.70 14.95
N PRO A 181 24.39 -16.03 13.84
CA PRO A 181 25.24 -15.08 13.14
C PRO A 181 24.43 -13.96 12.50
N SER A 182 25.04 -12.80 12.35
CA SER A 182 24.44 -11.69 11.59
C SER A 182 24.29 -12.05 10.11
N PHE A 183 23.23 -11.50 9.49
CA PHE A 183 22.99 -11.67 8.06
C PHE A 183 24.01 -10.89 7.23
N ASP A 184 24.80 -11.58 6.40
CA ASP A 184 25.67 -10.92 5.44
C ASP A 184 24.84 -10.28 4.31
N SER A 185 24.66 -8.95 4.40
CA SER A 185 23.97 -8.16 3.39
C SER A 185 24.82 -7.82 2.17
N SER A 186 26.13 -8.08 2.20
CA SER A 186 27.09 -7.51 1.23
C SER A 186 26.78 -7.91 -0.22
N TYR A 187 26.41 -9.16 -0.46
CA TYR A 187 25.98 -9.65 -1.76
C TYR A 187 24.72 -8.94 -2.25
N PHE A 188 23.71 -8.81 -1.38
CA PHE A 188 22.44 -8.16 -1.72
C PHE A 188 22.61 -6.66 -1.94
N GLU A 189 23.48 -6.00 -1.18
CA GLU A 189 23.81 -4.58 -1.35
C GLU A 189 24.54 -4.31 -2.67
N LYS A 190 25.54 -5.13 -3.02
CA LYS A 190 26.21 -5.04 -4.33
C LYS A 190 25.19 -5.16 -5.46
N LYS A 191 24.30 -6.15 -5.37
CA LYS A 191 23.23 -6.37 -6.33
C LYS A 191 22.26 -5.17 -6.37
N ALA A 192 21.82 -4.66 -5.22
CA ALA A 192 20.93 -3.50 -5.12
C ALA A 192 21.55 -2.25 -5.76
N LYS A 193 22.83 -1.95 -5.50
CA LYS A 193 23.57 -0.82 -6.10
C LYS A 193 23.61 -0.95 -7.63
N VAL A 194 23.89 -2.14 -8.16
CA VAL A 194 23.93 -2.40 -9.61
C VAL A 194 22.56 -2.14 -10.25
N TRP A 195 21.49 -2.69 -9.67
CA TRP A 195 20.12 -2.51 -10.19
C TRP A 195 19.64 -1.07 -10.05
N GLN A 196 19.93 -0.38 -8.94
CA GLN A 196 19.63 1.04 -8.77
C GLN A 196 20.30 1.91 -9.84
N ARG A 197 21.59 1.68 -10.14
CA ARG A 197 22.30 2.39 -11.23
C ARG A 197 21.64 2.12 -12.59
N LYS A 198 21.28 0.86 -12.86
CA LYS A 198 20.61 0.45 -14.11
C LYS A 198 19.24 1.08 -14.26
N TYR A 199 18.44 1.09 -13.19
CA TYR A 199 17.14 1.75 -13.12
C TYR A 199 17.27 3.26 -13.38
N ALA A 200 18.17 3.94 -12.66
CA ALA A 200 18.36 5.39 -12.79
C ALA A 200 18.72 5.80 -14.23
N ARG A 201 19.68 5.09 -14.84
CA ARG A 201 20.11 5.31 -16.23
C ARG A 201 18.96 5.10 -17.21
N ARG A 202 18.28 3.95 -17.14
CA ARG A 202 17.17 3.62 -18.05
C ARG A 202 16.00 4.58 -17.91
N ARG A 203 15.66 4.99 -16.68
CA ARG A 203 14.60 5.97 -16.41
C ARG A 203 14.97 7.35 -16.93
N HIS A 204 16.24 7.77 -16.80
CA HIS A 204 16.72 9.05 -17.34
C HIS A 204 16.61 9.08 -18.87
N LEU A 205 17.10 8.04 -19.56
CA LEU A 205 16.99 7.92 -21.02
C LEU A 205 15.53 7.93 -21.50
N ALA A 206 14.65 7.18 -20.82
CA ALA A 206 13.22 7.19 -21.14
C ALA A 206 12.60 8.59 -20.98
N LYS A 207 12.99 9.35 -19.95
CA LYS A 207 12.54 10.75 -19.79
C LYS A 207 13.03 11.65 -20.92
N LEU A 208 14.27 11.51 -21.36
CA LEU A 208 14.81 12.28 -22.48
C LEU A 208 14.02 12.01 -23.76
N LEU A 209 13.70 10.74 -24.06
CA LEU A 209 12.88 10.39 -25.22
C LEU A 209 11.47 11.00 -25.15
N VAL A 210 10.82 10.97 -23.98
CA VAL A 210 9.51 11.62 -23.78
C VAL A 210 9.61 13.13 -24.01
N LEU A 211 10.70 13.78 -23.56
CA LEU A 211 10.93 15.21 -23.77
C LEU A 211 11.19 15.53 -25.24
N GLN A 212 11.93 14.68 -25.96
CA GLN A 212 12.16 14.83 -27.39
C GLN A 212 10.86 14.72 -28.20
N ASP A 213 9.99 13.76 -27.89
CA ASP A 213 8.69 13.62 -28.56
C ASP A 213 7.82 14.87 -28.38
N ARG A 214 7.83 15.44 -27.17
CA ARG A 214 7.13 16.71 -26.87
C ARG A 214 7.71 17.86 -27.67
N ASN A 215 9.05 17.97 -27.71
CA ASN A 215 9.71 19.04 -28.45
C ASN A 215 9.42 18.95 -29.96
N LYS A 216 9.44 17.73 -30.52
CA LYS A 216 9.15 17.46 -31.93
C LYS A 216 7.65 17.48 -32.28
N ARG A 217 6.76 17.70 -31.30
CA ARG A 217 5.29 17.70 -31.47
C ARG A 217 4.76 16.48 -32.24
N VAL A 218 5.30 15.29 -31.91
CA VAL A 218 4.89 14.04 -32.55
C VAL A 218 3.40 13.80 -32.31
N LEU A 219 2.67 13.34 -33.33
CA LEU A 219 1.21 13.10 -33.28
C LEU A 219 0.78 12.21 -32.10
N CYS A 220 1.57 11.18 -31.80
CA CYS A 220 1.36 10.28 -30.66
C CYS A 220 2.62 10.25 -29.79
N PRO A 221 2.78 11.18 -28.83
CA PRO A 221 3.99 11.25 -28.02
C PRO A 221 4.03 10.08 -27.02
N ARG A 222 5.19 9.43 -26.91
CA ARG A 222 5.35 8.31 -25.97
C ARG A 222 5.26 8.83 -24.54
N SER A 223 4.58 8.08 -23.68
CA SER A 223 4.55 8.35 -22.25
C SER A 223 5.71 7.62 -21.55
N LEU A 224 6.08 8.05 -20.34
CA LEU A 224 7.09 7.32 -19.56
C LEU A 224 6.63 5.86 -19.29
N GLU A 225 5.33 5.64 -19.21
CA GLU A 225 4.73 4.32 -18.98
C GLU A 225 4.88 3.38 -20.18
N SER A 226 5.08 3.94 -21.39
CA SER A 226 5.28 3.19 -22.64
C SER A 226 6.61 2.43 -22.69
N PHE A 227 7.57 2.77 -21.83
CA PHE A 227 8.90 2.15 -21.81
C PHE A 227 8.99 1.04 -20.74
N ALA A 228 8.82 -0.23 -21.14
CA ALA A 228 8.86 -1.36 -20.19
C ALA A 228 10.25 -1.60 -19.57
N ASN A 229 11.33 -1.23 -20.27
CA ASN A 229 12.71 -1.59 -19.88
C ASN A 229 13.19 -0.92 -18.59
N TRP A 230 12.73 0.29 -18.29
CA TRP A 230 13.07 0.96 -17.03
C TRP A 230 12.18 0.52 -15.87
N GLN A 231 10.98 -0.01 -16.15
CA GLN A 231 10.08 -0.54 -15.12
C GLN A 231 10.52 -1.91 -14.60
N LYS A 232 11.19 -2.70 -15.46
CA LYS A 232 11.73 -4.03 -15.13
C LYS A 232 13.12 -4.00 -14.48
N ALA A 233 13.79 -2.86 -14.46
CA ALA A 233 15.15 -2.69 -13.91
C ALA A 233 15.08 -2.24 -12.44
#